data_AF-N8XQM4-F1
#
_entry.id   AF-N8XQM4-F1
#
_cell.length_a   1.000
_cell.length_b   1.000
_cell.length_c   1.000
_cell.angle_alpha   90.00
_cell.angle_beta   90.00
_cell.angle_gamma   90.00
#
_symmetry.space_group_name_H-M   'P 1'
#
loop_
_entity.id
_entity.type
_entity.pdbx_description
1 polymer ?
#
loop_
_entity_poly.entity_id
_entity_poly.type
_entity_poly.pdbx_seq_one_letter_code
_entity_poly.pdbx_strand_id
1 'polypeptide(L)'
;MQQDITIAQDFLKLLPDSDTVFAAKDSFLAKHLLPLISIDLTQINPEWQGWIHLVNPIEPYECYIGSETAEFYNEFAHENWFILQLDEQSQYHWLADQHYFILENKSHPSYTEVLTHSQEMHEDFKQVKQRFLEQKRVISTSDVNYQNDKPTILLNQLGGDAEYGNWCYPIEEQLKLENMEQDDHCFVHIFDQQQRRYYFIASASGWEYCNHGADNILMFYQPETRRVLFTFDWT
;
A
#
# COMPACT_ATOMS: atom_id res chain seq x y z
N MET A 1 -4.14 -18.50 -4.29
CA MET A 1 -3.00 -17.78 -3.70
C MET A 1 -1.78 -18.03 -4.56
N GLN A 2 -1.08 -16.96 -4.96
CA GLN A 2 0.24 -17.03 -5.59
C GLN A 2 1.23 -16.32 -4.66
N GLN A 3 2.47 -16.79 -4.60
CA GLN A 3 3.52 -16.25 -3.72
C GLN A 3 4.78 -15.95 -4.53
N ASP A 4 5.58 -15.00 -4.03
CA ASP A 4 6.88 -14.60 -4.58
C ASP A 4 6.86 -14.39 -6.11
N ILE A 5 5.90 -13.57 -6.56
CA ILE A 5 5.73 -13.27 -7.99
C ILE A 5 6.88 -12.38 -8.42
N THR A 6 7.70 -12.85 -9.36
CA THR A 6 8.91 -12.17 -9.83
C THR A 6 8.86 -11.72 -11.29
N ILE A 7 7.79 -12.09 -12.01
CA ILE A 7 7.61 -11.81 -13.44
C ILE A 7 6.32 -11.02 -13.63
N ALA A 8 6.39 -9.96 -14.43
CA ALA A 8 5.21 -9.19 -14.82
C ALA A 8 4.26 -10.09 -15.62
N GLN A 9 3.02 -10.21 -15.14
CA GLN A 9 1.94 -10.92 -15.79
C GLN A 9 0.98 -9.91 -16.43
N ASP A 10 0.17 -10.34 -17.40
CA ASP A 10 -0.78 -9.44 -18.11
C ASP A 10 -1.82 -8.80 -17.16
N PHE A 11 -2.07 -9.44 -16.02
CA PHE A 11 -2.97 -8.95 -14.97
C PHE A 11 -2.28 -7.98 -13.98
N LEU A 12 -1.01 -7.62 -14.21
CA LEU A 12 -0.23 -6.67 -13.42
C LEU A 12 0.26 -5.52 -14.30
N LYS A 13 0.04 -4.28 -13.85
CA LYS A 13 0.66 -3.08 -14.43
C LYS A 13 1.65 -2.51 -13.42
N LEU A 14 2.94 -2.65 -13.73
CA LEU A 14 4.01 -2.17 -12.85
C LEU A 14 4.18 -0.67 -12.97
N LEU A 15 4.44 -0.04 -11.82
CA LEU A 15 4.77 1.37 -11.66
C LEU A 15 3.81 2.30 -12.42
N PRO A 16 2.48 2.20 -12.21
CA PRO A 16 1.51 3.02 -12.91
C PRO A 16 1.75 4.51 -12.64
N ASP A 17 1.28 5.37 -13.54
CA ASP A 17 1.36 6.81 -13.34
C ASP A 17 0.30 7.28 -12.35
N SER A 18 0.66 8.27 -11.52
CA SER A 18 -0.18 8.70 -10.40
C SER A 18 -1.54 9.25 -10.85
N ASP A 19 -1.64 9.80 -12.05
CA ASP A 19 -2.90 10.27 -12.64
C ASP A 19 -3.83 9.13 -13.09
N THR A 20 -3.30 7.92 -13.26
CA THR A 20 -4.10 6.71 -13.49
C THR A 20 -4.58 6.06 -12.19
N VAL A 21 -3.94 6.38 -11.06
CA VAL A 21 -4.21 5.78 -9.74
C VAL A 21 -5.03 6.70 -8.83
N PHE A 22 -4.77 8.00 -8.84
CA PHE A 22 -5.48 8.96 -7.99
C PHE A 22 -6.38 9.84 -8.84
N ALA A 23 -7.61 10.06 -8.36
CA ALA A 23 -8.53 10.94 -9.05
C ALA A 23 -8.02 12.38 -9.05
N ALA A 24 -8.40 13.18 -10.05
CA ALA A 24 -7.87 14.53 -10.23
C ALA A 24 -8.06 15.45 -9.01
N LYS A 25 -9.18 15.31 -8.28
CA LYS A 25 -9.48 16.07 -7.05
C LYS A 25 -8.60 15.66 -5.86
N ASP A 26 -8.07 14.44 -5.88
CA ASP A 26 -7.25 13.82 -4.83
C ASP A 26 -5.79 13.67 -5.29
N SER A 27 -5.37 14.45 -6.29
CA SER A 27 -4.02 14.39 -6.86
C SER A 27 -2.91 14.70 -5.85
N PHE A 28 -3.24 15.33 -4.71
CA PHE A 28 -2.33 15.54 -3.59
C PHE A 28 -1.80 14.21 -3.02
N LEU A 29 -2.54 13.09 -3.14
CA LEU A 29 -2.10 11.77 -2.70
C LEU A 29 -0.79 11.33 -3.37
N ALA A 30 -0.53 11.79 -4.60
CA ALA A 30 0.71 11.51 -5.30
C ALA A 30 1.96 12.05 -4.58
N LYS A 31 1.80 12.99 -3.64
CA LYS A 31 2.87 13.49 -2.78
C LYS A 31 3.23 12.52 -1.64
N HIS A 32 2.28 11.66 -1.24
CA HIS A 32 2.34 10.86 -0.02
C HIS A 32 2.36 9.35 -0.27
N LEU A 33 1.85 8.91 -1.43
CA LEU A 33 1.68 7.51 -1.79
C LEU A 33 2.30 7.24 -3.16
N LEU A 34 3.20 6.26 -3.23
CA LEU A 34 3.85 5.82 -4.47
C LEU A 34 3.08 4.65 -5.10
N PRO A 35 2.53 4.79 -6.31
CA PRO A 35 1.83 3.69 -6.98
C PRO A 35 2.79 2.60 -7.46
N LEU A 36 2.73 1.42 -6.83
CA LEU A 36 3.66 0.34 -7.12
C LEU A 36 3.17 -0.58 -8.24
N ILE A 37 1.96 -1.13 -8.09
CA ILE A 37 1.41 -2.14 -9.00
C ILE A 37 -0.11 -1.94 -9.10
N SER A 38 -0.65 -1.99 -10.32
CA SER A 38 -2.08 -2.22 -10.53
C SER A 38 -2.37 -3.69 -10.77
N ILE A 39 -3.41 -4.22 -10.15
CA ILE A 39 -3.81 -5.62 -10.17
C ILE A 39 -5.22 -5.71 -10.75
N ASP A 40 -5.43 -6.61 -11.69
CA ASP A 40 -6.78 -6.92 -12.19
C ASP A 40 -7.55 -7.71 -11.12
N LEU A 41 -8.67 -7.15 -10.64
CA LEU A 41 -9.48 -7.74 -9.57
C LEU A 41 -10.05 -9.12 -9.94
N THR A 42 -10.21 -9.42 -11.24
CA THR A 42 -10.69 -10.73 -11.72
C THR A 42 -9.77 -11.88 -11.33
N GLN A 43 -8.50 -11.59 -11.03
CA GLN A 43 -7.53 -12.59 -10.58
C GLN A 43 -7.74 -13.01 -9.12
N ILE A 44 -8.41 -12.17 -8.33
CA ILE A 44 -8.76 -12.50 -6.95
C ILE A 44 -10.13 -13.15 -6.91
N ASN A 45 -11.10 -12.55 -7.59
CA ASN A 45 -12.45 -13.08 -7.71
C ASN A 45 -12.99 -12.78 -9.12
N PRO A 46 -13.37 -13.80 -9.91
CA PRO A 46 -13.89 -13.61 -11.27
C PRO A 46 -15.14 -12.72 -11.39
N GLU A 47 -15.88 -12.51 -10.30
CA GLU A 47 -17.06 -11.64 -10.27
C GLU A 47 -16.70 -10.16 -10.06
N TRP A 48 -15.49 -9.86 -9.60
CA TRP A 48 -15.02 -8.48 -9.43
C TRP A 48 -14.47 -7.93 -10.74
N GLN A 49 -14.56 -6.62 -10.90
CA GLN A 49 -14.19 -5.93 -12.13
C GLN A 49 -13.33 -4.71 -11.84
N GLY A 50 -12.47 -4.39 -12.79
CA GLY A 50 -11.59 -3.23 -12.74
C GLY A 50 -10.22 -3.54 -12.13
N TRP A 51 -9.45 -2.48 -12.00
CA TRP A 51 -8.11 -2.49 -11.44
C TRP A 51 -8.11 -1.95 -10.01
N ILE A 52 -7.21 -2.46 -9.19
CA ILE A 52 -6.89 -1.98 -7.84
C ILE A 52 -5.38 -1.75 -7.75
N HIS A 53 -4.94 -0.76 -6.98
CA HIS A 53 -3.56 -0.29 -7.01
C HIS A 53 -2.88 -0.45 -5.64
N LEU A 54 -1.80 -1.23 -5.58
CA LEU A 54 -0.94 -1.28 -4.41
C LEU A 54 -0.11 0.01 -4.34
N VAL A 55 -0.05 0.64 -3.16
CA VAL A 55 0.67 1.90 -2.94
C VAL A 55 1.61 1.79 -1.74
N ASN A 56 2.78 2.42 -1.83
CA ASN A 56 3.72 2.54 -0.71
C ASN A 56 3.56 3.93 -0.06
N PRO A 57 3.32 4.02 1.26
CA PRO A 57 3.40 5.28 1.96
C PRO A 57 4.83 5.83 1.98
N ILE A 58 4.95 7.15 1.88
CA ILE A 58 6.24 7.86 1.93
C ILE A 58 6.55 8.32 3.34
N GLU A 59 5.52 8.61 4.13
CA GLU A 59 5.67 9.03 5.51
C GLU A 59 5.03 8.03 6.47
N PRO A 60 5.62 7.87 7.67
CA PRO A 60 6.69 8.69 8.23
C PRO A 60 8.08 8.10 7.93
N TYR A 61 9.10 8.91 8.17
CA TYR A 61 10.50 8.46 8.10
C TYR A 61 10.84 7.48 9.24
N GLU A 62 10.18 7.64 10.40
CA GLU A 62 10.28 6.78 11.59
C GLU A 62 8.86 6.51 12.14
N CYS A 63 8.61 5.30 12.67
CA CYS A 63 7.31 4.86 13.23
C CYS A 63 6.20 4.57 12.18
N TYR A 64 4.96 4.37 12.65
CA TYR A 64 3.83 4.04 11.79
C TYR A 64 3.23 5.28 11.13
N ILE A 65 2.69 5.10 9.93
CA ILE A 65 1.92 6.16 9.27
C ILE A 65 0.78 6.62 10.18
N GLY A 66 0.65 7.93 10.32
CA GLY A 66 -0.35 8.54 11.19
C GLY A 66 0.04 8.65 12.66
N SER A 67 1.12 8.02 13.17
CA SER A 67 1.46 8.04 14.61
C SER A 67 1.59 9.46 15.20
N GLU A 68 2.04 10.44 14.40
CA GLU A 68 2.22 11.83 14.84
C GLU A 68 1.03 12.76 14.52
N THR A 69 -0.07 12.23 14.00
CA THR A 69 -1.21 13.03 13.50
C THR A 69 -2.55 12.54 14.04
N ALA A 70 -2.56 12.03 15.28
CA ALA A 70 -3.72 11.46 15.95
C ALA A 70 -4.94 12.38 16.04
N GLU A 71 -4.74 13.70 16.08
CA GLU A 71 -5.81 14.69 16.07
C GLU A 71 -6.61 14.74 14.76
N PHE A 72 -6.09 14.15 13.68
CA PHE A 72 -6.72 14.10 12.36
C PHE A 72 -7.33 12.73 12.03
N TYR A 73 -7.31 11.78 12.96
CA TYR A 73 -7.91 10.46 12.78
C TYR A 73 -9.42 10.55 12.57
N ASN A 74 -9.93 9.59 11.80
CA ASN A 74 -11.35 9.38 11.62
C ASN A 74 -11.67 7.92 11.27
N GLU A 75 -12.90 7.63 10.84
CA GLU A 75 -13.33 6.28 10.47
C GLU A 75 -12.60 5.66 9.26
N PHE A 76 -11.79 6.44 8.54
CA PHE A 76 -11.07 6.04 7.32
C PHE A 76 -9.56 6.09 7.44
N ALA A 77 -8.99 6.72 8.46
CA ALA A 77 -7.55 6.78 8.64
C ALA A 77 -7.21 6.86 10.13
N HIS A 78 -6.27 6.02 10.54
CA HIS A 78 -5.76 5.96 11.90
C HIS A 78 -4.27 5.60 11.85
N GLU A 79 -3.67 5.38 13.02
CA GLU A 79 -2.31 4.85 13.12
C GLU A 79 -2.16 3.51 12.37
N ASN A 80 -1.12 3.43 11.53
CA ASN A 80 -0.71 2.29 10.72
C ASN A 80 -1.71 1.77 9.67
N TRP A 81 -2.85 2.43 9.46
CA TRP A 81 -3.79 2.02 8.41
C TRP A 81 -4.64 3.18 7.88
N PHE A 82 -5.07 3.05 6.62
CA PHE A 82 -6.01 3.98 6.01
C PHE A 82 -6.87 3.29 4.95
N ILE A 83 -8.00 3.91 4.62
CA ILE A 83 -8.99 3.43 3.66
C ILE A 83 -9.15 4.46 2.53
N LEU A 84 -9.00 3.99 1.30
CA LEU A 84 -9.30 4.74 0.09
C LEU A 84 -10.63 4.27 -0.50
N GLN A 85 -11.34 5.18 -1.16
CA GLN A 85 -12.49 4.80 -1.99
C GLN A 85 -12.00 4.54 -3.42
N LEU A 86 -12.29 3.37 -3.97
CA LEU A 86 -12.06 3.04 -5.38
C LEU A 86 -13.29 3.40 -6.21
N ASP A 87 -13.10 4.23 -7.23
CA ASP A 87 -14.18 4.65 -8.15
C ASP A 87 -14.31 3.74 -9.37
N GLU A 88 -15.34 3.97 -10.20
CA GLU A 88 -15.61 3.18 -11.41
C GLU A 88 -14.52 3.26 -12.49
N GLN A 89 -13.64 4.25 -12.42
CA GLN A 89 -12.49 4.43 -13.30
C GLN A 89 -11.22 3.79 -12.73
N SER A 90 -11.34 3.06 -11.61
CA SER A 90 -10.23 2.48 -10.84
C SER A 90 -9.32 3.53 -10.19
N GLN A 91 -9.80 4.75 -9.98
CA GLN A 91 -9.02 5.77 -9.27
C GLN A 91 -9.39 5.82 -7.79
N TYR A 92 -8.42 6.17 -6.97
CA TYR A 92 -8.59 6.37 -5.54
C TYR A 92 -9.02 7.78 -5.19
N HIS A 93 -9.92 7.85 -4.21
CA HIS A 93 -10.27 9.05 -3.49
C HIS A 93 -9.88 8.96 -2.02
N TRP A 94 -9.38 10.07 -1.48
CA TRP A 94 -9.14 10.21 -0.06
C TRP A 94 -10.46 10.45 0.68
N LEU A 95 -10.65 9.76 1.80
CA LEU A 95 -11.86 9.87 2.62
C LEU A 95 -11.62 10.57 3.96
N ALA A 96 -10.36 10.82 4.33
CA ALA A 96 -10.01 11.41 5.61
C ALA A 96 -9.56 12.88 5.50
N ASP A 97 -9.09 13.44 6.61
CA ASP A 97 -8.50 14.77 6.61
C ASP A 97 -7.12 14.71 5.91
N GLN A 98 -6.79 15.70 5.07
CA GLN A 98 -5.49 15.73 4.39
C GLN A 98 -4.34 15.95 5.39
N HIS A 99 -4.59 16.64 6.51
CA HIS A 99 -3.62 16.86 7.57
C HIS A 99 -3.27 15.58 8.35
N TYR A 100 -3.94 14.45 8.07
CA TYR A 100 -3.43 13.13 8.44
C TYR A 100 -1.98 12.94 7.99
N PHE A 101 -1.63 13.49 6.82
CA PHE A 101 -0.26 13.51 6.35
C PHE A 101 0.49 14.73 6.93
N ILE A 102 1.66 14.49 7.53
CA ILE A 102 2.52 15.51 8.14
C ILE A 102 2.85 16.60 7.12
N LEU A 103 3.10 16.24 5.86
CA LEU A 103 3.43 17.23 4.83
C LEU A 103 2.27 18.15 4.42
N GLU A 104 1.06 17.93 4.90
CA GLU A 104 -0.06 18.87 4.77
C GLU A 104 -0.15 19.82 5.98
N ASN A 105 0.64 19.60 7.03
CA ASN A 105 0.76 20.45 8.21
C ASN A 105 2.16 21.08 8.33
N LYS A 106 2.37 22.25 7.70
CA LYS A 106 3.66 22.97 7.71
C LYS A 106 4.16 23.39 9.09
N SER A 107 3.28 23.47 10.08
CA SER A 107 3.64 23.78 11.46
C SER A 107 4.05 22.57 12.28
N HIS A 108 3.90 21.35 11.74
CA HIS A 108 4.28 20.14 12.44
C HIS A 108 5.80 20.13 12.70
N PRO A 109 6.27 19.75 13.91
CA PRO A 109 7.70 19.74 14.24
C PRO A 109 8.57 18.96 13.24
N SER A 110 8.09 17.78 12.82
CA SER A 110 8.78 16.87 11.90
C SER A 110 8.67 17.27 10.41
N TYR A 111 7.96 18.35 10.06
CA TYR A 111 7.66 18.70 8.65
C TYR A 111 8.90 18.78 7.77
N THR A 112 10.00 19.39 8.26
CA THR A 112 11.21 19.61 7.46
C THR A 112 11.95 18.30 7.17
N GLU A 113 11.97 17.39 8.15
CA GLU A 113 12.61 16.08 8.03
C GLU A 113 11.82 15.20 7.07
N VAL A 114 10.49 15.12 7.25
CA VAL A 114 9.59 14.38 6.36
C VAL A 114 9.64 14.94 4.93
N LEU A 115 9.78 16.26 4.76
CA LEU A 115 9.88 16.87 3.42
C LEU A 115 11.16 16.43 2.70
N THR A 116 12.26 16.34 3.44
CA THR A 116 13.55 15.89 2.91
C THR A 116 13.44 14.42 2.51
N HIS A 117 12.92 13.57 3.40
CA HIS A 117 12.69 12.15 3.13
C HIS A 117 11.77 11.92 1.92
N SER A 118 10.68 12.68 1.82
CA SER A 118 9.75 12.59 0.69
C SER A 118 10.42 12.92 -0.64
N GLN A 119 11.28 13.94 -0.68
CA GLN A 119 12.05 14.28 -1.87
C GLN A 119 13.00 13.16 -2.29
N GLU A 120 13.68 12.53 -1.32
CA GLU A 120 14.57 11.39 -1.56
C GLU A 120 13.80 10.18 -2.11
N MET A 121 12.68 9.83 -1.48
CA MET A 121 11.79 8.74 -1.91
C MET A 121 11.23 8.94 -3.32
N HIS A 122 10.78 10.15 -3.65
CA HIS A 122 10.28 10.46 -5.00
C HIS A 122 11.37 10.39 -6.07
N GLU A 123 12.56 10.89 -5.77
CA GLU A 123 13.68 10.82 -6.73
C GLU A 123 14.16 9.38 -6.93
N ASP A 124 14.20 8.57 -5.86
CA ASP A 124 14.53 7.16 -5.96
C ASP A 124 13.50 6.38 -6.78
N PHE A 125 12.21 6.56 -6.49
CA PHE A 125 11.13 5.92 -7.22
C PHE A 125 11.13 6.28 -8.72
N LYS A 126 11.47 7.54 -9.04
CA LYS A 126 11.65 7.99 -10.42
C LYS A 126 12.81 7.28 -11.11
N GLN A 127 13.92 7.03 -10.42
CA GLN A 127 15.04 6.25 -10.96
C GLN A 127 14.65 4.77 -11.16
N VAL A 128 13.86 4.19 -10.26
CA VAL A 128 13.30 2.84 -10.43
C VAL A 128 12.42 2.77 -11.68
N LYS A 129 11.51 3.73 -11.87
CA LYS A 129 10.69 3.86 -13.08
C LYS A 129 11.53 3.96 -14.36
N GLN A 130 12.56 4.81 -14.38
CA GLN A 130 13.44 4.95 -15.54
C GLN A 130 14.15 3.63 -15.89
N ARG A 131 14.71 2.94 -14.89
CA ARG A 131 15.37 1.64 -15.10
C ARG A 131 14.41 0.56 -15.57
N PHE A 132 13.18 0.55 -15.04
CA PHE A 132 12.14 -0.35 -15.52
C PHE A 132 11.81 -0.11 -17.01
N LEU A 133 11.74 1.14 -17.46
CA LEU A 133 11.50 1.46 -18.86
C LEU A 133 12.61 0.91 -19.78
N GLU A 134 13.87 0.97 -19.34
CA GLU A 134 15.04 0.51 -20.07
C GLU A 134 15.23 -1.01 -20.06
N GLN A 135 15.06 -1.64 -18.88
CA GLN A 135 15.47 -3.03 -18.65
C GLN A 135 14.29 -3.99 -18.51
N LYS A 136 13.06 -3.48 -18.42
CA LYS A 136 11.82 -4.25 -18.18
C LYS A 136 11.87 -5.10 -16.91
N ARG A 137 12.64 -4.65 -15.92
CA ARG A 137 12.76 -5.25 -14.60
C ARG A 137 12.72 -4.15 -13.55
N VAL A 138 12.01 -4.39 -12.45
CA VAL A 138 12.12 -3.56 -11.26
C VAL A 138 13.47 -3.86 -10.64
N ILE A 139 14.20 -2.81 -10.30
CA ILE A 139 15.50 -2.90 -9.65
C ILE A 139 15.42 -1.80 -8.60
N SER A 140 15.59 -2.11 -7.31
CA SER A 140 15.67 -1.10 -6.27
C SER A 140 17.01 -0.36 -6.36
N THR A 141 17.20 0.76 -5.66
CA THR A 141 18.53 1.41 -5.63
C THR A 141 19.53 0.65 -4.76
N SER A 142 19.07 -0.05 -3.72
CA SER A 142 19.86 -1.03 -2.98
C SER A 142 20.48 -2.09 -3.88
N ASP A 143 19.74 -2.65 -4.84
CA ASP A 143 20.25 -3.66 -5.79
C ASP A 143 21.28 -3.10 -6.80
N VAL A 144 21.28 -1.79 -7.05
CA VAL A 144 22.31 -1.15 -7.86
C VAL A 144 23.64 -1.10 -7.10
N ASN A 145 23.57 -0.74 -5.82
CA ASN A 145 24.74 -0.65 -4.95
C ASN A 145 25.29 -2.04 -4.58
N TYR A 146 24.40 -3.03 -4.47
CA TYR A 146 24.72 -4.43 -4.16
C TYR A 146 24.16 -5.34 -5.26
N GLN A 147 24.99 -5.71 -6.22
CA GLN A 147 24.58 -6.58 -7.34
C GLN A 147 23.96 -7.88 -6.83
N ASN A 148 22.66 -8.02 -7.07
CA ASN A 148 21.88 -9.21 -6.79
C ASN A 148 21.37 -9.81 -8.11
N ASP A 149 21.82 -11.02 -8.44
CA ASP A 149 21.39 -11.71 -9.66
C ASP A 149 20.02 -12.40 -9.51
N LYS A 150 19.43 -12.38 -8.30
CA LYS A 150 18.08 -12.91 -8.06
C LYS A 150 17.03 -11.94 -8.63
N PRO A 151 15.93 -12.46 -9.18
CA PRO A 151 14.84 -11.60 -9.62
C PRO A 151 14.17 -10.94 -8.40
N THR A 152 13.93 -9.63 -8.52
CA THR A 152 13.13 -8.84 -7.58
C THR A 152 11.73 -9.44 -7.41
N ILE A 153 11.28 -9.56 -6.16
CA ILE A 153 9.91 -9.98 -5.86
C ILE A 153 8.98 -8.79 -6.08
N LEU A 154 8.06 -8.93 -7.04
CA LEU A 154 7.08 -7.90 -7.36
C LEU A 154 5.93 -7.90 -6.34
N LEU A 155 5.42 -9.08 -6.00
CA LEU A 155 4.41 -9.28 -4.96
C LEU A 155 4.83 -10.48 -4.11
N ASN A 156 4.83 -10.32 -2.79
CA ASN A 156 5.06 -11.43 -1.86
C ASN A 156 3.86 -12.38 -1.87
N GLN A 157 2.64 -11.85 -1.96
CA GLN A 157 1.43 -12.64 -2.07
C GLN A 157 0.37 -11.99 -2.97
N LEU A 158 -0.38 -12.80 -3.70
CA LEU A 158 -1.58 -12.42 -4.47
C LEU A 158 -2.75 -13.36 -4.15
N GLY A 159 -3.82 -12.78 -3.60
CA GLY A 159 -5.02 -13.46 -3.12
C GLY A 159 -4.77 -14.39 -1.93
N GLY A 160 -5.79 -15.15 -1.55
CA GLY A 160 -5.78 -15.94 -0.32
C GLY A 160 -6.17 -15.09 0.88
N ASP A 161 -5.65 -15.44 2.06
CA ASP A 161 -5.86 -14.70 3.30
C ASP A 161 -4.52 -14.19 3.84
N ALA A 162 -4.55 -13.10 4.63
CA ALA A 162 -3.38 -12.56 5.29
C ALA A 162 -3.08 -13.35 6.56
N GLU A 163 -1.83 -13.75 6.74
CA GLU A 163 -1.36 -14.35 8.00
C GLU A 163 -1.25 -13.28 9.09
N TYR A 164 -1.49 -13.69 10.34
CA TYR A 164 -1.37 -12.84 11.51
C TYR A 164 0.05 -12.28 11.61
N GLY A 165 0.13 -10.96 11.85
CA GLY A 165 1.39 -10.23 11.96
C GLY A 165 1.22 -9.01 12.85
N ASN A 166 2.28 -8.21 13.00
CA ASN A 166 2.21 -7.00 13.83
C ASN A 166 1.28 -5.94 13.22
N TRP A 167 0.99 -6.03 11.92
CA TRP A 167 0.04 -5.18 11.21
C TRP A 167 -1.38 -5.23 11.80
N CYS A 168 -1.71 -6.27 12.59
CA CYS A 168 -2.99 -6.40 13.30
C CYS A 168 -3.17 -5.37 14.41
N TYR A 169 -2.10 -4.73 14.87
CA TYR A 169 -2.13 -3.60 15.79
C TYR A 169 -1.69 -2.31 15.09
N PRO A 170 -2.36 -1.16 15.29
CA PRO A 170 -3.53 -0.94 16.15
C PRO A 170 -4.88 -1.06 15.41
N ILE A 171 -4.93 -1.72 14.24
CA ILE A 171 -6.16 -1.81 13.45
C ILE A 171 -7.33 -2.48 14.19
N GLU A 172 -7.05 -3.41 15.10
CA GLU A 172 -8.02 -4.07 15.98
C GLU A 172 -8.78 -3.13 16.92
N GLU A 173 -8.27 -1.92 17.16
CA GLU A 173 -8.95 -0.92 17.99
C GLU A 173 -10.16 -0.30 17.28
N GLN A 174 -10.18 -0.30 15.94
CA GLN A 174 -11.19 0.39 15.13
C GLN A 174 -11.95 -0.54 14.19
N LEU A 175 -11.39 -1.69 13.83
CA LEU A 175 -12.02 -2.70 12.98
C LEU A 175 -12.08 -4.04 13.72
N LYS A 176 -13.06 -4.87 13.36
CA LYS A 176 -13.21 -6.20 13.95
C LYS A 176 -12.30 -7.16 13.21
N LEU A 177 -11.40 -7.81 13.95
CA LEU A 177 -10.55 -8.89 13.43
C LEU A 177 -11.09 -10.24 13.92
N GLU A 178 -11.12 -11.22 13.02
CA GLU A 178 -11.42 -12.62 13.33
C GLU A 178 -10.23 -13.50 12.93
N ASN A 179 -9.67 -14.21 13.91
CA ASN A 179 -8.56 -15.11 13.72
C ASN A 179 -9.07 -16.51 13.33
N MET A 180 -8.55 -17.02 12.23
CA MET A 180 -8.87 -18.32 11.65
C MET A 180 -7.64 -19.21 11.77
N GLU A 181 -7.62 -20.05 12.80
CA GLU A 181 -6.57 -21.05 12.99
C GLU A 181 -6.76 -22.20 11.99
N GLN A 182 -5.73 -22.44 11.18
CA GLN A 182 -5.67 -23.55 10.25
C GLN A 182 -4.28 -24.17 10.27
N ASP A 183 -4.20 -25.40 10.78
CA ASP A 183 -2.94 -26.11 11.02
C ASP A 183 -1.98 -25.27 11.89
N ASP A 184 -0.77 -24.99 11.41
CA ASP A 184 0.23 -24.15 12.10
C ASP A 184 0.13 -22.66 11.73
N HIS A 185 -0.91 -22.25 10.98
CA HIS A 185 -1.11 -20.89 10.51
C HIS A 185 -2.33 -20.24 11.17
N CYS A 186 -2.24 -18.91 11.37
CA CYS A 186 -3.35 -18.09 11.84
C CYS A 186 -3.63 -17.02 10.80
N PHE A 187 -4.78 -17.12 10.11
CA PHE A 187 -5.21 -16.13 9.13
C PHE A 187 -6.15 -15.11 9.76
N VAL A 188 -6.12 -13.87 9.28
CA VAL A 188 -6.92 -12.78 9.86
C VAL A 188 -7.94 -12.27 8.85
N HIS A 189 -9.21 -12.28 9.22
CA HIS A 189 -10.29 -11.65 8.46
C HIS A 189 -10.69 -10.34 9.13
N ILE A 190 -10.82 -9.28 8.32
CA ILE A 190 -11.12 -7.93 8.80
C ILE A 190 -12.55 -7.56 8.41
N PHE A 191 -13.29 -7.00 9.34
CA PHE A 191 -14.66 -6.53 9.13
C PHE A 191 -14.81 -5.09 9.60
N ASP A 192 -15.62 -4.33 8.87
CA ASP A 192 -16.03 -3.01 9.35
C ASP A 192 -17.12 -3.07 10.43
N GLN A 193 -17.51 -1.91 10.93
CA GLN A 193 -18.55 -1.74 11.94
C GLN A 193 -19.93 -2.26 11.49
N GLN A 194 -20.16 -2.44 10.18
CA GLN A 194 -21.39 -2.98 9.60
C GLN A 194 -21.26 -4.48 9.27
N GLN A 195 -20.21 -5.15 9.77
CA GLN A 195 -19.90 -6.57 9.54
C GLN A 195 -19.66 -6.93 8.06
N ARG A 196 -19.25 -5.96 7.23
CA ARG A 196 -18.83 -6.22 5.85
C ARG A 196 -17.34 -6.57 5.83
N ARG A 197 -16.99 -7.60 5.06
CA ARG A 197 -15.63 -8.16 5.03
C ARG A 197 -14.71 -7.37 4.10
N TYR A 198 -13.49 -7.13 4.56
CA TYR A 198 -12.35 -6.80 3.71
C TYR A 198 -11.63 -8.09 3.33
N TYR A 199 -11.48 -8.32 2.02
CA TYR A 199 -10.77 -9.47 1.47
C TYR A 199 -9.33 -9.10 1.17
N PHE A 200 -8.39 -9.95 1.57
CA PHE A 200 -6.98 -9.75 1.23
C PHE A 200 -6.77 -9.84 -0.28
N ILE A 201 -6.02 -8.88 -0.83
CA ILE A 201 -5.76 -8.78 -2.28
C ILE A 201 -4.32 -9.13 -2.58
N ALA A 202 -3.39 -8.43 -1.95
CA ALA A 202 -1.97 -8.63 -2.21
C ALA A 202 -1.13 -8.04 -1.09
N SER A 203 0.13 -8.48 -1.06
CA SER A 203 1.16 -7.80 -0.30
C SER A 203 2.47 -7.70 -1.08
N ALA A 204 3.25 -6.67 -0.76
CA ALA A 204 4.60 -6.49 -1.30
C ALA A 204 5.47 -5.74 -0.30
N SER A 205 6.77 -6.03 -0.31
CA SER A 205 7.76 -5.22 0.39
C SER A 205 8.00 -3.89 -0.32
N GLY A 206 7.98 -2.79 0.43
CA GLY A 206 8.28 -1.46 -0.10
C GLY A 206 9.73 -1.31 -0.56
N TRP A 207 10.65 -2.07 0.07
CA TRP A 207 12.09 -2.07 -0.22
C TRP A 207 12.45 -2.52 -1.65
N GLU A 208 11.58 -3.31 -2.28
CA GLU A 208 11.77 -3.76 -3.67
C GLU A 208 11.56 -2.61 -4.67
N TYR A 209 10.89 -1.53 -4.24
CA TYR A 209 10.47 -0.42 -5.09
C TYR A 209 11.13 0.90 -4.76
N CYS A 210 11.70 1.04 -3.56
CA CYS A 210 12.34 2.24 -3.04
C CYS A 210 13.38 1.85 -1.97
N ASN A 211 14.29 2.77 -1.65
CA ASN A 211 15.26 2.62 -0.56
C ASN A 211 14.64 2.66 0.84
N HIS A 212 13.35 2.94 0.96
CA HIS A 212 12.59 2.85 2.20
C HIS A 212 11.16 2.37 1.91
N GLY A 213 10.52 1.80 2.92
CA GLY A 213 9.12 1.39 2.87
C GLY A 213 8.81 0.39 3.97
N ALA A 214 7.54 -0.01 4.05
CA ALA A 214 7.14 -1.09 4.93
C ALA A 214 7.78 -2.41 4.51
N ASP A 215 8.07 -3.27 5.48
CA ASP A 215 8.58 -4.61 5.20
C ASP A 215 7.53 -5.44 4.47
N ASN A 216 6.26 -5.23 4.79
CA ASN A 216 5.14 -5.74 4.03
C ASN A 216 4.00 -4.72 3.99
N ILE A 217 3.64 -4.25 2.80
CA ILE A 217 2.42 -3.49 2.55
C ILE A 217 1.29 -4.49 2.32
N LEU A 218 0.22 -4.43 3.11
CA LEU A 218 -0.95 -5.28 2.95
C LEU A 218 -2.12 -4.48 2.39
N MET A 219 -2.74 -4.98 1.33
CA MET A 219 -3.91 -4.36 0.70
C MET A 219 -5.11 -5.29 0.77
N PHE A 220 -6.23 -4.76 1.26
CA PHE A 220 -7.50 -5.45 1.35
C PHE A 220 -8.61 -4.67 0.63
N TYR A 221 -9.64 -5.35 0.16
CA TYR A 221 -10.74 -4.77 -0.60
C TYR A 221 -12.10 -5.23 -0.06
N GLN A 222 -13.01 -4.27 0.15
CA GLN A 222 -14.40 -4.53 0.48
C GLN A 222 -15.27 -4.25 -0.77
N PRO A 223 -15.78 -5.28 -1.47
CA PRO A 223 -16.44 -5.12 -2.76
C PRO A 223 -17.77 -4.37 -2.67
N GLU A 224 -18.51 -4.47 -1.57
CA GLU A 224 -19.84 -3.88 -1.40
C GLU A 224 -19.79 -2.34 -1.39
N THR A 225 -18.72 -1.77 -0.84
CA THR A 225 -18.51 -0.32 -0.78
C THR A 225 -17.39 0.15 -1.70
N ARG A 226 -16.66 -0.78 -2.32
CA ARG A 226 -15.46 -0.52 -3.11
C ARG A 226 -14.38 0.24 -2.33
N ARG A 227 -14.21 -0.13 -1.06
CA ARG A 227 -13.20 0.47 -0.17
C ARG A 227 -11.95 -0.38 -0.17
N VAL A 228 -10.80 0.27 -0.21
CA VAL A 228 -9.49 -0.37 -0.17
C VAL A 228 -8.80 0.02 1.11
N LEU A 229 -8.51 -0.97 1.94
CA LEU A 229 -7.81 -0.81 3.21
C LEU A 229 -6.33 -1.14 3.00
N PHE A 230 -5.46 -0.25 3.46
CA PHE A 230 -4.03 -0.47 3.56
C PHE A 230 -3.63 -0.55 5.02
N THR A 231 -2.77 -1.51 5.34
CA THR A 231 -2.06 -1.63 6.62
C THR A 231 -0.66 -2.18 6.35
N PHE A 232 0.23 -2.08 7.33
CA PHE A 232 1.66 -2.27 7.10
C PHE A 232 2.26 -3.11 8.23
N ASP A 233 3.08 -4.09 7.83
CA ASP A 233 3.94 -4.85 8.74
C ASP A 233 5.35 -4.26 8.73
N TRP A 234 5.92 -4.13 9.92
CA TRP A 234 7.23 -3.50 10.17
C TRP A 234 8.07 -4.35 11.14
N THR A 235 9.33 -4.60 10.83
CA THR A 235 10.27 -5.39 11.64
C THR A 235 11.25 -4.54 12.44
#